data_AF-A0A1Q3SUP7-F1
#
_entry.id   AF-A0A1Q3SUP7-F1
#
_cell.length_a   1.000
_cell.length_b   1.000
_cell.length_c   1.000
_cell.angle_alpha   90.00
_cell.angle_beta   90.00
_cell.angle_gamma   90.00
#
_symmetry.space_group_name_H-M   'P 1'
#
loop_
_entity.id
_entity.type
_entity.pdbx_description
1 polymer ?
#
loop_
_entity_poly.entity_id
_entity_poly.type
_entity_poly.pdbx_seq_one_letter_code
_entity_poly.pdbx_strand_id
1 'polypeptide(L)'
;MTLPLEVQQLCNKYLDLLRQGHQTSLGLDQREALYQAFGLLQWWRGSRTNDEPLWLSEASRAVSWLSIITARKVIFVWETANNTSVEPLNEFMRTPHEALEAAEKFLTGKISENEARSACRVDFFRYDLITLKVYCASKASLAALETTLLGSAESFANLEDFADYSLVAFAGIDNNEPGVWIDDFYINLAGWDFAEDEKWTEEQKERARQYQPVKNDPQKELEFWEWWLTEAVPQAWELATSNK
;
A
#
# COMPACT_ATOMS: atom_id res chain seq x y z
N MET A 1 25.80 -0.61 3.18
CA MET A 1 26.22 -0.99 1.80
C MET A 1 25.83 0.11 0.83
N THR A 2 26.49 0.24 -0.32
CA THR A 2 26.12 1.24 -1.34
C THR A 2 24.93 0.76 -2.17
N LEU A 3 23.98 1.65 -2.47
CA LEU A 3 22.86 1.40 -3.37
C LEU A 3 23.36 1.03 -4.78
N PRO A 4 22.68 0.14 -5.53
CA PRO A 4 23.07 -0.16 -6.91
C PRO A 4 23.05 1.12 -7.76
N LEU A 5 24.05 1.26 -8.64
CA LEU A 5 24.24 2.48 -9.43
C LEU A 5 23.00 2.84 -10.25
N GLU A 6 22.36 1.85 -10.86
CA GLU A 6 21.14 2.04 -11.66
C GLU A 6 19.98 2.56 -10.81
N VAL A 7 19.76 2.00 -9.62
CA VAL A 7 18.74 2.50 -8.67
C VAL A 7 19.05 3.94 -8.27
N GLN A 8 20.31 4.26 -7.97
CA GLN A 8 20.72 5.63 -7.62
C GLN A 8 20.47 6.62 -8.77
N GLN A 9 20.75 6.21 -10.01
CA GLN A 9 20.51 7.03 -11.20
C GLN A 9 19.03 7.28 -11.43
N LEU A 10 18.18 6.26 -11.26
CA LEU A 10 16.72 6.40 -11.36
C LEU A 10 16.17 7.30 -10.25
N CYS A 11 16.63 7.13 -9.00
CA CYS A 11 16.24 7.99 -7.90
C CYS A 11 16.53 9.47 -8.20
N ASN A 12 17.76 9.77 -8.65
CA ASN A 12 18.15 11.14 -9.00
C ASN A 12 17.31 11.68 -10.16
N LYS A 13 17.14 10.89 -11.24
CA LYS A 13 16.34 11.27 -12.40
C LYS A 13 14.91 11.63 -12.01
N TYR A 14 14.25 10.79 -11.22
CA TYR A 14 12.86 11.01 -10.84
C TYR A 14 12.69 12.14 -9.83
N LEU A 15 13.64 12.31 -8.92
CA LEU A 15 13.69 13.43 -7.99
C LEU A 15 13.81 14.77 -8.74
N ASP A 16 14.67 14.83 -9.77
CA ASP A 16 14.82 16.02 -10.60
C ASP A 16 13.53 16.35 -11.37
N LEU A 17 12.85 15.35 -11.94
CA LEU A 17 11.57 15.55 -12.64
C LEU A 17 10.48 16.11 -11.72
N LEU A 18 10.41 15.61 -10.48
CA LEU A 18 9.45 16.09 -9.47
C LEU A 18 9.76 17.53 -9.04
N ARG A 19 11.02 17.82 -8.70
CA ARG A 19 11.45 19.15 -8.23
C ARG A 19 11.35 20.24 -9.29
N GLN A 20 11.52 19.89 -10.56
CA GLN A 20 11.38 20.82 -11.68
C GLN A 20 9.91 21.04 -12.08
N GLY A 21 8.96 20.35 -11.45
CA GLY A 21 7.54 20.46 -11.76
C GLY A 21 7.16 19.87 -13.12
N HIS A 22 8.01 19.01 -13.70
CA HIS A 22 7.69 18.29 -14.93
C HIS A 22 6.64 17.20 -14.71
N GLN A 23 6.54 16.69 -13.48
CA GLN A 23 5.50 15.76 -13.05
C GLN A 23 5.16 16.02 -11.58
N THR A 24 3.91 15.72 -11.20
CA THR A 24 3.43 15.86 -9.82
C THR A 24 3.53 14.57 -9.02
N SER A 25 3.75 13.42 -9.67
CA SER A 25 3.76 12.10 -9.06
C SER A 25 4.67 11.13 -9.81
N LEU A 26 5.00 10.00 -9.17
CA LEU A 26 5.61 8.86 -9.85
C LEU A 26 4.53 7.90 -10.33
N GLY A 27 4.42 7.72 -11.65
CA GLY A 27 3.52 6.72 -12.23
C GLY A 27 4.03 5.29 -12.03
N LEU A 28 3.15 4.30 -12.18
CA LEU A 28 3.49 2.88 -11.99
C LEU A 28 4.71 2.45 -12.80
N ASP A 29 4.79 2.78 -14.09
CA ASP A 29 5.95 2.42 -14.94
C ASP A 29 7.30 2.90 -14.35
N GLN A 30 7.31 4.07 -13.70
CA GLN A 30 8.52 4.62 -13.09
C GLN A 30 8.88 3.87 -11.79
N ARG A 31 7.87 3.48 -11.01
CA ARG A 31 8.04 2.69 -9.79
C ARG A 31 8.48 1.26 -10.13
N GLU A 32 7.88 0.64 -11.13
CA GLU A 32 8.29 -0.68 -11.64
C GLU A 32 9.73 -0.67 -12.15
N ALA A 33 10.14 0.38 -12.87
CA ALA A 33 11.53 0.54 -13.29
C ALA A 33 12.51 0.58 -12.10
N LEU A 34 12.14 1.24 -10.99
CA LEU A 34 12.94 1.23 -9.76
C LEU A 34 13.00 -0.16 -9.12
N TYR A 35 11.87 -0.86 -9.06
CA TYR A 35 11.81 -2.21 -8.49
C TYR A 35 12.70 -3.19 -9.26
N GLN A 36 12.64 -3.13 -10.59
CA GLN A 36 13.46 -3.94 -11.48
C GLN A 36 14.95 -3.56 -11.41
N ALA A 37 15.28 -2.30 -11.15
CA ALA A 37 16.66 -1.85 -11.02
C ALA A 37 17.37 -2.41 -9.76
N PHE A 38 16.64 -2.92 -8.77
CA PHE A 38 17.25 -3.69 -7.68
C PHE A 38 17.83 -5.03 -8.13
N GLY A 39 17.38 -5.55 -9.28
CA GLY A 39 17.82 -6.82 -9.86
C GLY A 39 16.65 -7.72 -10.25
N LEU A 40 16.95 -8.99 -10.50
CA LEU A 40 15.94 -9.98 -10.90
C LEU A 40 14.95 -10.23 -9.75
N LEU A 41 13.73 -9.72 -9.90
CA LEU A 41 12.61 -10.05 -9.03
C LEU A 41 12.19 -11.50 -9.33
N GLN A 42 12.33 -12.38 -8.34
CA GLN A 42 11.99 -13.80 -8.49
C GLN A 42 10.49 -14.04 -8.65
N TRP A 43 9.65 -13.08 -8.24
CA TRP A 43 8.21 -13.10 -8.50
C TRP A 43 7.72 -11.66 -8.63
N TRP A 44 7.08 -11.36 -9.76
CA TRP A 44 6.41 -10.08 -10.05
C TRP A 44 5.06 -10.42 -10.66
N ARG A 45 3.97 -9.87 -10.12
CA ARG A 45 2.58 -10.07 -10.60
C ARG A 45 2.14 -11.54 -10.72
N GLY A 46 2.13 -12.26 -9.59
CA GLY A 46 1.20 -13.40 -9.42
C GLY A 46 1.53 -14.74 -10.08
N SER A 47 2.77 -14.98 -10.54
CA SER A 47 3.12 -16.25 -11.22
C SER A 47 3.51 -17.41 -10.28
N ARG A 48 3.17 -17.36 -8.98
CA ARG A 48 3.57 -18.39 -8.01
C ARG A 48 2.44 -19.35 -7.68
N THR A 49 2.69 -20.64 -7.83
CA THR A 49 1.85 -21.71 -7.28
C THR A 49 2.23 -21.96 -5.82
N ASN A 50 1.28 -22.41 -4.99
CA ASN A 50 1.46 -22.55 -3.54
C ASN A 50 2.53 -23.59 -3.11
N ASP A 51 3.16 -24.32 -4.05
CA ASP A 51 3.97 -25.51 -3.76
C ASP A 51 5.49 -25.30 -3.85
N GLU A 52 5.97 -24.14 -4.32
CA GLU A 52 7.42 -23.85 -4.39
C GLU A 52 7.93 -23.15 -3.14
N PRO A 53 9.06 -23.54 -2.51
CA PRO A 53 9.59 -22.84 -1.34
C PRO A 53 9.99 -21.39 -1.68
N LEU A 54 9.57 -20.42 -0.85
CA LEU A 54 9.93 -19.02 -1.05
C LEU A 54 11.41 -18.78 -0.68
N TRP A 55 12.26 -18.72 -1.69
CA TRP A 55 13.59 -18.14 -1.57
C TRP A 55 13.51 -16.69 -1.99
N LEU A 56 13.96 -15.74 -1.17
CA LEU A 56 13.91 -14.33 -1.53
C LEU A 56 15.26 -13.81 -2.03
N SER A 57 15.33 -13.40 -3.30
CA SER A 57 16.46 -12.65 -3.85
C SER A 57 16.69 -11.33 -3.10
N GLU A 58 17.90 -10.77 -3.18
CA GLU A 58 18.18 -9.44 -2.60
C GLU A 58 17.24 -8.37 -3.16
N ALA A 59 16.91 -8.43 -4.46
CA ALA A 59 15.96 -7.53 -5.10
C ALA A 59 14.55 -7.66 -4.52
N SER A 60 14.05 -8.90 -4.39
CA SER A 60 12.75 -9.17 -3.77
C SER A 60 12.69 -8.71 -2.30
N ARG A 61 13.77 -8.94 -1.54
CA ARG A 61 13.90 -8.44 -0.17
C ARG A 61 13.89 -6.92 -0.11
N ALA A 62 14.56 -6.24 -1.06
CA ALA A 62 14.58 -4.79 -1.13
C ALA A 62 13.18 -4.22 -1.40
N VAL A 63 12.44 -4.76 -2.37
CA VAL A 63 11.05 -4.33 -2.63
C VAL A 63 10.14 -4.62 -1.42
N SER A 64 10.31 -5.76 -0.76
CA SER A 64 9.54 -6.09 0.45
C SER A 64 9.83 -5.12 1.59
N TRP A 65 11.10 -4.81 1.87
CA TRP A 65 11.47 -3.81 2.87
C TRP A 65 10.96 -2.42 2.50
N LEU A 66 11.02 -2.06 1.22
CA LEU A 66 10.48 -0.79 0.72
C LEU A 66 8.99 -0.68 1.00
N SER A 67 8.22 -1.73 0.77
CA SER A 67 6.78 -1.77 1.10
C SER A 67 6.52 -1.60 2.60
N ILE A 68 7.32 -2.24 3.46
CA ILE A 68 7.21 -2.14 4.93
C ILE A 68 7.51 -0.71 5.39
N ILE A 69 8.61 -0.11 4.92
CA ILE A 69 8.99 1.27 5.25
C ILE A 69 7.91 2.25 4.78
N THR A 70 7.40 2.05 3.57
CA THR A 70 6.34 2.87 2.96
C THR A 70 5.03 2.80 3.76
N ALA A 71 4.66 1.62 4.26
CA ALA A 71 3.49 1.47 5.13
C ALA A 71 3.69 2.07 6.52
N ARG A 72 4.89 1.89 7.12
CA ARG A 72 5.24 2.51 8.42
C ARG A 72 5.17 4.03 8.40
N LYS A 73 5.44 4.67 7.26
CA LYS A 73 5.33 6.13 7.11
C LYS A 73 3.92 6.65 7.38
N VAL A 74 2.89 5.82 7.20
CA VAL A 74 1.48 6.24 7.24
C VAL A 74 0.64 5.56 8.32
N ILE A 75 1.22 4.62 9.09
CA ILE A 75 0.47 3.88 10.11
C ILE A 75 -0.14 4.80 11.18
N PHE A 76 0.48 5.95 11.46
CA PHE A 76 -0.04 6.94 12.40
C PHE A 76 -1.43 7.49 12.02
N VAL A 77 -1.76 7.51 10.72
CA VAL A 77 -3.07 7.93 10.22
C VAL A 77 -4.15 6.96 10.73
N TRP A 78 -3.84 5.67 10.69
CA TRP A 78 -4.69 4.63 11.23
C TRP A 78 -4.80 4.73 12.76
N GLU A 79 -3.68 4.88 13.47
CA GLU A 79 -3.67 4.96 14.94
C GLU A 79 -4.51 6.14 15.46
N THR A 80 -4.42 7.29 14.78
CA THR A 80 -5.19 8.49 15.14
C THR A 80 -6.69 8.24 15.02
N ALA A 81 -7.13 7.53 13.97
CA ALA A 81 -8.53 7.18 13.77
C ALA A 81 -9.00 6.08 14.74
N ASN A 82 -8.15 5.10 15.07
CA ASN A 82 -8.53 4.01 15.97
C ASN A 82 -8.66 4.49 17.42
N ASN A 83 -7.82 5.43 17.85
CA ASN A 83 -7.88 6.03 19.20
C ASN A 83 -9.15 6.86 19.45
N THR A 84 -9.97 7.13 18.43
CA THR A 84 -11.11 8.02 18.57
C THR A 84 -12.45 7.35 18.80
N SER A 85 -12.70 6.08 18.43
CA SER A 85 -13.98 5.37 18.79
C SER A 85 -14.23 3.98 18.17
N VAL A 86 -13.27 3.31 17.54
CA VAL A 86 -13.58 2.02 16.87
C VAL A 86 -13.32 0.86 17.84
N GLU A 87 -14.37 0.38 18.51
CA GLU A 87 -14.29 -0.92 19.19
C GLU A 87 -13.97 -2.01 18.15
N PRO A 88 -12.98 -2.89 18.40
CA PRO A 88 -12.70 -3.99 17.51
C PRO A 88 -13.93 -4.92 17.45
N LEU A 89 -14.55 -4.98 16.28
CA LEU A 89 -15.80 -5.70 16.00
C LEU A 89 -15.73 -7.23 16.17
N ASN A 90 -14.55 -7.84 16.15
CA ASN A 90 -14.36 -9.24 16.55
C ASN A 90 -12.90 -9.54 16.95
N GLU A 91 -12.72 -10.69 17.61
CA GLU A 91 -11.41 -11.23 18.02
C GLU A 91 -10.50 -11.69 16.87
N PHE A 92 -11.03 -11.72 15.65
CA PHE A 92 -10.34 -12.18 14.45
C PHE A 92 -9.73 -11.04 13.64
N MET A 93 -10.09 -9.76 13.89
CA MET A 93 -9.51 -8.61 13.20
C MET A 93 -8.07 -8.38 13.66
N ARG A 94 -7.15 -8.49 12.70
CA ARG A 94 -5.74 -8.21 12.87
C ARG A 94 -5.54 -6.72 12.73
N THR A 95 -4.61 -6.17 13.48
CA THR A 95 -4.23 -4.78 13.35
C THR A 95 -3.25 -4.58 12.19
N PRO A 96 -3.18 -3.38 11.59
CA PRO A 96 -2.13 -3.03 10.62
C PRO A 96 -0.70 -3.28 11.16
N HIS A 97 -0.51 -3.19 12.49
CA HIS A 97 0.74 -3.52 13.15
C HIS A 97 1.10 -5.00 13.04
N GLU A 98 0.13 -5.90 13.24
CA GLU A 98 0.37 -7.35 13.13
C GLU A 98 0.73 -7.75 11.70
N ALA A 99 0.15 -7.09 10.67
CA ALA A 99 0.52 -7.34 9.28
C ALA A 99 1.97 -6.95 8.99
N LEU A 100 2.41 -5.77 9.45
CA LEU A 100 3.80 -5.35 9.32
C LEU A 100 4.75 -6.24 10.11
N GLU A 101 4.39 -6.59 11.34
CA GLU A 101 5.20 -7.46 12.18
C GLU A 101 5.35 -8.86 11.56
N ALA A 102 4.27 -9.41 10.98
CA ALA A 102 4.34 -10.67 10.24
C ALA A 102 5.27 -10.56 9.02
N ALA A 103 5.17 -9.48 8.23
CA ALA A 103 6.04 -9.26 7.07
C ALA A 103 7.51 -9.22 7.47
N GLU A 104 7.85 -8.49 8.53
CA GLU A 104 9.22 -8.37 9.04
C GLU A 104 9.75 -9.68 9.63
N LYS A 105 8.95 -10.35 10.46
CA LYS A 105 9.31 -11.65 11.03
C LYS A 105 9.56 -12.67 9.93
N PHE A 106 8.76 -12.64 8.87
CA PHE A 106 8.95 -13.53 7.73
C PHE A 106 10.22 -13.19 6.94
N LEU A 107 10.46 -11.92 6.60
CA LEU A 107 11.69 -11.48 5.93
C LEU A 107 12.98 -11.80 6.70
N THR A 108 12.88 -11.84 8.04
CA THR A 108 13.99 -12.16 8.93
C THR A 108 14.06 -13.64 9.33
N GLY A 109 13.22 -14.50 8.74
CA GLY A 109 13.22 -15.94 8.99
C GLY A 109 12.76 -16.36 10.39
N LYS A 110 12.06 -15.48 11.11
CA LYS A 110 11.55 -15.73 12.47
C LYS A 110 10.21 -16.45 12.50
N ILE A 111 9.46 -16.41 11.40
CA ILE A 111 8.22 -17.18 11.21
C ILE A 111 8.23 -17.85 9.83
N SER A 112 7.49 -18.93 9.69
CA SER A 112 7.28 -19.63 8.42
C SER A 112 6.34 -18.86 7.48
N GLU A 113 6.34 -19.25 6.21
CA GLU A 113 5.42 -18.71 5.21
C GLU A 113 3.95 -18.97 5.59
N ASN A 114 3.64 -20.13 6.16
CA ASN A 114 2.27 -20.46 6.60
C ASN A 114 1.81 -19.55 7.74
N GLU A 115 2.70 -19.27 8.70
CA GLU A 115 2.40 -18.33 9.78
C GLU A 115 2.18 -16.91 9.23
N ALA A 116 3.02 -16.46 8.31
CA ALA A 116 2.86 -15.16 7.65
C ALA A 116 1.55 -15.08 6.83
N ARG A 117 1.20 -16.11 6.05
CA ARG A 117 -0.05 -16.18 5.28
C ARG A 117 -1.29 -16.17 6.17
N SER A 118 -1.21 -16.71 7.38
CA SER A 118 -2.31 -16.65 8.34
C SER A 118 -2.64 -15.21 8.77
N ALA A 119 -1.66 -14.29 8.68
CA ALA A 119 -1.86 -12.87 8.95
C ALA A 119 -2.50 -12.11 7.77
N CYS A 120 -2.52 -12.67 6.56
CA CYS A 120 -3.22 -12.08 5.39
C CYS A 120 -4.74 -12.33 5.37
N ARG A 121 -5.25 -13.32 6.11
CA ARG A 121 -6.63 -13.84 5.92
C ARG A 121 -7.71 -13.04 6.66
N VAL A 122 -7.51 -11.75 6.88
CA VAL A 122 -8.32 -10.99 7.83
C VAL A 122 -8.75 -9.65 7.25
N ASP A 123 -10.05 -9.37 7.36
CA ASP A 123 -10.59 -8.03 7.14
C ASP A 123 -10.13 -7.11 8.27
N PHE A 124 -9.48 -6.00 7.89
CA PHE A 124 -8.95 -5.05 8.85
C PHE A 124 -10.02 -4.07 9.35
N PHE A 125 -11.08 -3.82 8.56
CA PHE A 125 -12.07 -2.76 8.86
C PHE A 125 -13.49 -3.06 8.42
N ARG A 126 -14.43 -2.40 9.13
CA ARG A 126 -15.73 -2.06 8.59
C ARG A 126 -15.63 -0.77 7.79
N TYR A 127 -15.72 -0.93 6.47
CA TYR A 127 -15.52 0.14 5.48
C TYR A 127 -16.48 1.32 5.66
N ASP A 128 -17.66 1.07 6.23
CA ASP A 128 -18.69 2.07 6.57
C ASP A 128 -18.26 3.07 7.66
N LEU A 129 -17.25 2.74 8.48
CA LEU A 129 -16.86 3.53 9.66
C LEU A 129 -15.60 4.35 9.47
N ILE A 130 -14.95 4.25 8.30
CA ILE A 130 -13.68 4.93 8.05
C ILE A 130 -13.69 5.71 6.73
N THR A 131 -12.85 6.72 6.64
CA THR A 131 -12.57 7.45 5.39
C THR A 131 -11.62 6.64 4.51
N LEU A 132 -11.53 6.98 3.22
CA LEU A 132 -10.63 6.29 2.28
C LEU A 132 -9.18 6.43 2.74
N LYS A 133 -8.82 7.58 3.28
CA LYS A 133 -7.48 7.84 3.82
C LYS A 133 -7.07 6.85 4.92
N VAL A 134 -7.98 6.58 5.85
CA VAL A 134 -7.76 5.62 6.96
C VAL A 134 -7.72 4.18 6.42
N TYR A 135 -8.59 3.86 5.47
CA TYR A 135 -8.56 2.58 4.77
C TYR A 135 -7.20 2.35 4.09
N CYS A 136 -6.72 3.32 3.31
CA CYS A 136 -5.44 3.25 2.63
C CYS A 136 -4.26 3.09 3.60
N ALA A 137 -4.29 3.74 4.76
CA ALA A 137 -3.27 3.55 5.79
C ALA A 137 -3.23 2.09 6.32
N SER A 138 -4.40 1.48 6.51
CA SER A 138 -4.51 0.08 6.90
C SER A 138 -4.09 -0.86 5.76
N LYS A 139 -4.59 -0.63 4.54
CA LYS A 139 -4.32 -1.47 3.38
C LYS A 139 -2.85 -1.39 2.96
N ALA A 140 -2.15 -0.28 3.22
CA ALA A 140 -0.70 -0.19 3.03
C ALA A 140 0.07 -1.25 3.84
N SER A 141 -0.33 -1.51 5.10
CA SER A 141 0.30 -2.55 5.92
C SER A 141 0.03 -3.95 5.40
N LEU A 142 -1.20 -4.23 4.94
CA LEU A 142 -1.53 -5.49 4.30
C LEU A 142 -0.79 -5.64 2.95
N ALA A 143 -0.74 -4.59 2.15
CA ALA A 143 -0.01 -4.54 0.89
C ALA A 143 1.49 -4.81 1.07
N ALA A 144 2.07 -4.40 2.20
CA ALA A 144 3.46 -4.75 2.54
C ALA A 144 3.64 -6.26 2.79
N LEU A 145 2.70 -6.89 3.51
CA LEU A 145 2.70 -8.34 3.74
C LEU A 145 2.44 -9.12 2.44
N GLU A 146 1.47 -8.69 1.63
CA GLU A 146 1.17 -9.26 0.30
C GLU A 146 2.38 -9.14 -0.64
N THR A 147 3.01 -7.96 -0.71
CA THR A 147 4.24 -7.75 -1.49
C THR A 147 5.35 -8.68 -1.04
N THR A 148 5.48 -8.90 0.27
CA THR A 148 6.48 -9.80 0.83
C THR A 148 6.23 -11.27 0.44
N LEU A 149 4.97 -11.72 0.45
CA LEU A 149 4.59 -13.12 0.20
C LEU A 149 4.38 -13.46 -1.28
N LEU A 150 3.90 -12.49 -2.05
CA LEU A 150 3.35 -12.63 -3.41
C LEU A 150 4.04 -11.73 -4.44
N GLY A 151 4.87 -10.75 -4.00
CA GLY A 151 5.60 -9.78 -4.84
C GLY A 151 4.73 -8.77 -5.54
N SER A 152 3.47 -8.70 -5.16
CA SER A 152 2.54 -7.67 -5.56
C SER A 152 1.50 -7.51 -4.45
N ALA A 153 1.00 -6.29 -4.30
CA ALA A 153 -0.21 -6.02 -3.55
C ALA A 153 -1.43 -6.18 -4.48
N GLU A 154 -2.59 -6.51 -3.91
CA GLU A 154 -3.84 -6.45 -4.67
C GLU A 154 -4.17 -5.00 -5.07
N SER A 155 -4.61 -4.82 -6.32
CA SER A 155 -5.12 -3.53 -6.79
C SER A 155 -6.56 -3.34 -6.36
N PHE A 156 -6.86 -2.17 -5.80
CA PHE A 156 -8.19 -1.77 -5.37
C PHE A 156 -8.39 -0.28 -5.61
N ALA A 157 -9.57 0.15 -6.05
CA ALA A 157 -9.91 1.55 -6.33
C ALA A 157 -8.93 2.28 -7.27
N ASN A 158 -8.41 1.59 -8.30
CA ASN A 158 -7.36 2.09 -9.21
C ASN A 158 -6.02 2.41 -8.52
N LEU A 159 -5.81 1.95 -7.30
CA LEU A 159 -4.50 1.98 -6.63
C LEU A 159 -3.72 0.74 -7.09
N GLU A 160 -2.56 0.97 -7.68
CA GLU A 160 -1.87 -0.04 -8.49
C GLU A 160 -0.83 -0.84 -7.68
N ASP A 161 -0.27 -0.24 -6.62
CA ASP A 161 0.69 -0.91 -5.74
C ASP A 161 0.68 -0.38 -4.29
N PHE A 162 1.61 -0.88 -3.46
CA PHE A 162 1.76 -0.49 -2.06
C PHE A 162 2.09 1.00 -1.86
N ALA A 163 2.72 1.66 -2.84
CA ALA A 163 3.09 3.07 -2.75
C ALA A 163 1.88 3.97 -2.92
N ASP A 164 0.93 3.61 -3.80
CA ASP A 164 -0.31 4.37 -3.99
C ASP A 164 -1.17 4.40 -2.72
N TYR A 165 -1.32 3.27 -2.02
CA TYR A 165 -2.03 3.24 -0.74
C TYR A 165 -1.38 4.19 0.28
N SER A 166 -0.06 4.15 0.43
CA SER A 166 0.63 5.08 1.34
C SER A 166 0.57 6.53 0.86
N LEU A 167 0.61 6.80 -0.44
CA LEU A 167 0.49 8.15 -0.97
C LEU A 167 -0.89 8.74 -0.63
N VAL A 168 -1.97 8.01 -0.89
CA VAL A 168 -3.33 8.47 -0.54
C VAL A 168 -3.47 8.64 0.97
N ALA A 169 -2.94 7.71 1.77
CA ALA A 169 -2.94 7.83 3.23
C ALA A 169 -2.16 9.05 3.73
N PHE A 170 -1.07 9.44 3.07
CA PHE A 170 -0.24 10.57 3.48
C PHE A 170 -0.78 11.91 2.98
N ALA A 171 -0.93 12.02 1.66
CA ALA A 171 -1.23 13.26 0.95
C ALA A 171 -2.72 13.47 0.66
N GLY A 172 -3.56 12.43 0.77
CA GLY A 172 -4.97 12.50 0.46
C GLY A 172 -5.71 13.54 1.29
N ILE A 173 -6.46 14.40 0.59
CA ILE A 173 -7.47 15.31 1.12
C ILE A 173 -8.81 14.60 0.96
N ASP A 174 -9.25 13.98 2.05
CA ASP A 174 -10.51 13.25 2.09
C ASP A 174 -11.54 14.07 2.87
N ASN A 175 -12.43 14.72 2.13
CA ASN A 175 -13.52 15.55 2.68
C ASN A 175 -14.84 14.76 2.81
N ASN A 176 -14.80 13.46 2.56
CA ASN A 176 -15.99 12.63 2.61
C ASN A 176 -16.29 12.20 4.05
N GLU A 177 -17.57 11.94 4.31
CA GLU A 177 -17.95 11.22 5.51
C GLU A 177 -17.45 9.76 5.43
N PRO A 178 -17.19 9.12 6.59
CA PRO A 178 -16.85 7.71 6.63
C PRO A 178 -17.82 6.84 5.82
N GLY A 179 -17.27 5.85 5.12
CA GLY A 179 -18.04 4.90 4.30
C GLY A 179 -18.56 5.41 2.95
N VAL A 180 -18.52 6.71 2.65
CA VAL A 180 -19.04 7.22 1.36
C VAL A 180 -18.19 6.70 0.18
N TRP A 181 -16.88 6.57 0.38
CA TRP A 181 -15.96 6.08 -0.64
C TRP A 181 -16.20 4.62 -1.03
N ILE A 182 -16.67 3.77 -0.10
CA ILE A 182 -16.91 2.36 -0.39
C ILE A 182 -18.22 2.18 -1.15
N ASP A 183 -19.24 2.99 -0.81
CA ASP A 183 -20.49 3.04 -1.54
C ASP A 183 -20.20 3.47 -2.99
N ASP A 184 -19.45 4.57 -3.21
CA ASP A 184 -19.03 5.02 -4.54
C ASP A 184 -18.21 3.96 -5.30
N PHE A 185 -17.23 3.33 -4.63
CA PHE A 185 -16.39 2.30 -5.22
C PHE A 185 -17.21 1.13 -5.78
N TYR A 186 -18.10 0.53 -4.97
CA TYR A 186 -18.91 -0.59 -5.43
C TYR A 186 -19.86 -0.20 -6.56
N ILE A 187 -20.35 1.03 -6.49
CA ILE A 187 -21.33 1.55 -7.42
C ILE A 187 -20.70 1.91 -8.78
N ASN A 188 -19.51 2.53 -8.81
CA ASN A 188 -18.86 2.98 -10.05
C ASN A 188 -17.90 1.94 -10.67
N LEU A 189 -17.22 1.12 -9.86
CA LEU A 189 -16.15 0.23 -10.35
C LEU A 189 -16.66 -1.16 -10.74
N ALA A 190 -17.77 -1.62 -10.16
CA ALA A 190 -18.32 -2.94 -10.47
C ALA A 190 -19.05 -3.00 -11.83
N GLY A 191 -19.35 -1.85 -12.46
CA GLY A 191 -20.16 -1.82 -13.69
C GLY A 191 -21.59 -2.34 -13.49
N TRP A 192 -22.08 -2.33 -12.25
CA TRP A 192 -23.44 -2.76 -11.95
C TRP A 192 -24.38 -1.64 -12.38
N ASP A 193 -25.24 -1.94 -13.35
CA ASP A 193 -26.15 -0.96 -13.93
C ASP A 193 -27.05 -0.36 -12.83
N PHE A 194 -26.74 0.88 -12.47
CA PHE A 194 -27.18 1.65 -11.30
C PHE A 194 -28.70 1.70 -11.07
N ALA A 195 -29.48 1.44 -12.12
CA ALA A 195 -30.89 1.76 -12.17
C ALA A 195 -31.80 0.63 -11.67
N GLU A 196 -31.32 -0.61 -11.55
CA GLU A 196 -32.21 -1.78 -11.38
C GLU A 196 -31.91 -2.69 -10.18
N ASP A 197 -30.81 -2.52 -9.44
CA ASP A 197 -30.48 -3.48 -8.36
C ASP A 197 -31.20 -3.13 -7.04
N GLU A 198 -32.15 -3.99 -6.64
CA GLU A 198 -32.92 -3.94 -5.38
C GLU A 198 -32.05 -4.13 -4.11
N LYS A 199 -30.76 -4.43 -4.26
CA LYS A 199 -29.84 -4.73 -3.14
C LYS A 199 -29.35 -3.52 -2.35
N TRP A 200 -29.46 -2.31 -2.87
CA TRP A 200 -28.95 -1.09 -2.25
C TRP A 200 -30.08 -0.15 -1.84
N THR A 201 -30.01 0.41 -0.63
CA THR A 201 -31.00 1.38 -0.17
C THR A 201 -30.85 2.71 -0.90
N GLU A 202 -31.94 3.46 -1.06
CA GLU A 202 -31.87 4.83 -1.63
C GLU A 202 -30.94 5.75 -0.82
N GLU A 203 -30.78 5.49 0.48
CA GLU A 203 -29.83 6.19 1.35
C GLU A 203 -28.38 5.94 0.93
N GLN A 204 -27.99 4.69 0.61
CA GLN A 204 -26.64 4.37 0.14
C GLN A 204 -26.37 4.99 -1.23
N LYS A 205 -27.37 4.98 -2.13
CA LYS A 205 -27.26 5.63 -3.45
C LYS A 205 -27.06 7.14 -3.31
N GLU A 206 -27.78 7.78 -2.39
CA GLU A 206 -27.64 9.21 -2.14
C GLU A 206 -26.29 9.56 -1.51
N ARG A 207 -25.80 8.74 -0.56
CA ARG A 207 -24.44 8.89 -0.01
C ARG A 207 -23.37 8.79 -1.10
N ALA A 208 -23.47 7.81 -2.00
CA ALA A 208 -22.53 7.68 -3.11
C ALA A 208 -22.53 8.88 -4.05
N ARG A 209 -23.69 9.49 -4.34
CA ARG A 209 -23.76 10.73 -5.14
C ARG A 209 -23.06 11.92 -4.49
N GLN A 210 -22.88 11.90 -3.18
CA GLN A 210 -22.18 12.94 -2.42
C GLN A 210 -20.66 12.72 -2.38
N TYR A 211 -20.17 11.60 -2.94
CA TYR A 211 -18.74 11.32 -2.98
C TYR A 211 -17.98 12.40 -3.74
N GLN A 212 -16.94 12.90 -3.09
CA GLN A 212 -15.96 13.80 -3.64
C GLN A 212 -14.67 13.01 -3.88
N PRO A 213 -14.19 12.91 -5.12
CA PRO A 213 -12.95 12.20 -5.41
C PRO A 213 -11.81 12.70 -4.55
N VAL A 214 -11.16 11.78 -3.84
CA VAL A 214 -9.99 12.10 -3.01
C VAL A 214 -8.86 12.57 -3.93
N LYS A 215 -8.33 13.75 -3.64
CA LYS A 215 -7.17 14.32 -4.34
C LYS A 215 -6.00 14.42 -3.39
N ASN A 216 -4.79 14.27 -3.92
CA ASN A 216 -3.60 14.52 -3.14
C ASN A 216 -3.34 16.02 -3.01
N ASP A 217 -2.93 16.43 -1.81
CA ASP A 217 -2.26 17.70 -1.59
C ASP A 217 -0.93 17.70 -2.37
N PRO A 218 -0.72 18.59 -3.36
CA PRO A 218 0.47 18.55 -4.20
C PRO A 218 1.78 18.72 -3.43
N GLN A 219 1.77 19.47 -2.32
CA GLN A 219 2.97 19.68 -1.51
C GLN A 219 3.31 18.43 -0.71
N LYS A 220 2.29 17.76 -0.14
CA LYS A 220 2.50 16.49 0.59
C LYS A 220 2.85 15.35 -0.35
N GLU A 221 2.31 15.34 -1.56
CA GLU A 221 2.68 14.37 -2.59
C GLU A 221 4.15 14.52 -2.99
N LEU A 222 4.62 15.77 -3.19
CA LEU A 222 6.04 16.02 -3.41
C LEU A 222 6.88 15.57 -2.20
N GLU A 223 6.49 15.94 -0.97
CA GLU A 223 7.20 15.52 0.25
C GLU A 223 7.30 14.00 0.37
N PHE A 224 6.21 13.28 0.05
CA PHE A 224 6.17 11.83 0.07
C PHE A 224 7.18 11.25 -0.91
N TRP A 225 7.17 11.69 -2.17
CA TRP A 225 8.08 11.15 -3.18
C TRP A 225 9.54 11.55 -2.96
N GLU A 226 9.80 12.76 -2.46
CA GLU A 226 11.15 13.16 -2.08
C GLU A 226 11.69 12.24 -1.00
N TRP A 227 10.97 12.05 0.10
CA TRP A 227 11.33 11.12 1.17
C TRP A 227 11.51 9.69 0.64
N TRP A 228 10.60 9.24 -0.23
CA TRP A 228 10.63 7.88 -0.75
C TRP A 228 11.90 7.61 -1.57
N LEU A 229 12.30 8.56 -2.43
CA LEU A 229 13.48 8.44 -3.29
C LEU A 229 14.81 8.69 -2.55
N THR A 230 14.83 9.56 -1.53
CA THR A 230 16.07 9.93 -0.84
C THR A 230 16.35 9.12 0.42
N GLU A 231 15.33 8.55 1.06
CA GLU A 231 15.45 7.83 2.33
C GLU A 231 14.93 6.39 2.26
N ALA A 232 13.68 6.20 1.83
CA ALA A 232 13.04 4.89 1.89
C ALA A 232 13.70 3.85 0.98
N VAL A 233 13.97 4.22 -0.29
CA VAL A 233 14.66 3.34 -1.26
C VAL A 233 16.06 2.94 -0.79
N PRO A 234 16.95 3.88 -0.38
CA PRO A 234 18.26 3.52 0.19
C PRO A 234 18.17 2.62 1.43
N GLN A 235 17.28 2.93 2.38
CA GLN A 235 17.12 2.14 3.60
C GLN A 235 16.62 0.72 3.30
N ALA A 236 15.69 0.57 2.36
CA ALA A 236 15.18 -0.75 1.96
C ALA A 236 16.30 -1.65 1.43
N TRP A 237 17.19 -1.10 0.60
CA TRP A 237 18.37 -1.82 0.10
C TRP A 237 19.35 -2.21 1.22
N GLU A 238 19.59 -1.30 2.16
CA GLU A 238 20.44 -1.58 3.31
C GLU A 238 19.88 -2.75 4.13
N LEU A 239 18.58 -2.77 4.43
CA LEU A 239 17.93 -3.85 5.19
C LEU A 239 17.91 -5.18 4.45
N ALA A 240 17.74 -5.14 3.11
CA ALA A 240 17.77 -6.32 2.26
C ALA A 240 19.14 -7.01 2.27
N THR A 241 20.21 -6.23 2.35
CA THR A 241 21.59 -6.71 2.21
C THR A 241 22.34 -6.90 3.53
N SER A 242 21.90 -6.25 4.61
CA SER A 242 22.56 -6.33 5.94
C SER A 242 22.23 -7.59 6.74
N ASN A 243 21.15 -8.30 6.39
CA ASN A 243 20.70 -9.51 7.09
C ASN A 243 21.29 -10.80 6.46
N LYS A 244 22.60 -10.79 6.15
CA LYS A 244 23.34 -11.99 5.73
C LYS A 244 23.95 -12.71 6.91
#